data_AF-A0A6B2G5R7-F1
#
_entry.id   AF-A0A6B2G5R7-F1
#
_cell.length_a   1.000
_cell.length_b   1.000
_cell.length_c   1.000
_cell.angle_alpha   90.00
_cell.angle_beta   90.00
_cell.angle_gamma   90.00
#
_symmetry.space_group_name_H-M   'P 1'
#
loop_
_entity.id
_entity.type
_entity.pdbx_description
1 polymer ?
#
loop_
_entity_poly.entity_id
_entity_poly.type
_entity_poly.pdbx_seq_one_letter_code
_entity_poly.pdbx_strand_id
1 'polypeptide(L)'
;ISAAQHFNGKSFYLPHEIDFRGRFYPIPSYFSLCENDLYRSMLAFGTKRSLGESGFKWLKIHLANMIGVDRICSFQERIELVDNQMENIRRSVSNPIEECWWKESKHPWQTLASCIELCNA
;
A
#
# COMPACT_ATOMS: atom_id res chain seq x y z
N ILE A 1 -14.66 -8.10 -4.04
CA ILE A 1 -13.79 -9.31 -4.15
C ILE A 1 -13.93 -10.03 -5.49
N SER A 2 -15.14 -10.37 -5.97
CA SER A 2 -15.33 -11.05 -7.27
C SER A 2 -14.64 -10.33 -8.45
N ALA A 3 -14.76 -9.00 -8.54
CA ALA A 3 -14.05 -8.21 -9.54
C ALA A 3 -12.52 -8.36 -9.45
N ALA A 4 -11.95 -8.29 -8.24
CA ALA A 4 -10.51 -8.48 -8.02
C ALA A 4 -10.04 -9.87 -8.47
N GLN A 5 -10.83 -10.92 -8.25
CA GLN A 5 -10.55 -12.27 -8.74
C GLN A 5 -10.59 -12.33 -10.28
N HIS A 6 -11.58 -11.69 -10.91
CA HIS A 6 -11.71 -11.66 -12.37
C HIS A 6 -10.52 -10.98 -13.07
N PHE A 7 -10.00 -9.92 -12.45
CA PHE A 7 -8.85 -9.14 -12.94
C PHE A 7 -7.50 -9.59 -12.38
N ASN A 8 -7.45 -10.66 -11.58
CA ASN A 8 -6.20 -11.13 -11.01
C ASN A 8 -5.18 -11.48 -12.11
N GLY A 9 -3.97 -10.92 -12.02
CA GLY A 9 -2.91 -11.06 -13.02
C GLY A 9 -3.12 -10.29 -14.33
N LYS A 10 -4.18 -9.48 -14.45
CA LYS A 10 -4.46 -8.67 -15.64
C LYS A 10 -4.27 -7.18 -15.35
N SER A 11 -3.72 -6.46 -16.32
CA SER A 11 -3.75 -5.00 -16.30
C SER A 11 -5.08 -4.48 -16.81
N PHE A 12 -5.58 -3.42 -16.20
CA PHE A 12 -6.80 -2.73 -16.63
C PHE A 12 -6.66 -1.23 -16.34
N TYR A 13 -7.59 -0.45 -16.91
CA TYR A 13 -7.63 1.00 -16.76
C TYR A 13 -8.91 1.42 -16.04
N LEU A 14 -8.81 2.45 -15.21
CA LEU A 14 -9.94 3.07 -14.54
C LEU A 14 -10.28 4.38 -15.26
N PRO A 15 -11.36 4.43 -16.06
CA PRO A 15 -11.82 5.69 -16.64
C PRO A 15 -12.36 6.60 -15.51
N HIS A 16 -12.19 7.91 -15.66
CA HIS A 16 -12.57 8.89 -14.63
C HIS A 16 -13.63 9.88 -15.16
N GLU A 17 -14.54 10.27 -14.28
CA GLU A 17 -15.47 11.39 -14.44
C GLU A 17 -15.06 12.57 -13.55
N ILE A 18 -15.61 13.76 -13.84
CA ILE A 18 -15.28 15.01 -13.15
C ILE A 18 -16.55 15.59 -12.52
N ASP A 19 -16.52 15.92 -11.22
CA ASP A 19 -17.63 16.59 -10.55
C ASP A 19 -17.70 18.10 -10.88
N PHE A 20 -18.77 18.77 -10.43
CA PHE A 20 -18.97 20.21 -10.67
C PHE A 20 -17.86 21.12 -10.09
N ARG A 21 -16.99 20.58 -9.22
CA ARG A 21 -15.86 21.28 -8.59
C ARG A 21 -14.54 20.91 -9.25
N GLY A 22 -14.54 20.09 -10.30
CA GLY A 22 -13.34 19.65 -11.00
C GLY A 22 -12.62 18.45 -10.35
N ARG A 23 -13.24 17.72 -9.41
CA ARG A 23 -12.60 16.54 -8.79
C ARG A 23 -12.81 15.30 -9.65
N PHE A 24 -11.76 14.52 -9.83
CA PHE A 24 -11.78 13.27 -10.58
C PHE A 24 -12.22 12.09 -9.71
N TYR A 25 -13.15 11.28 -10.23
CA TYR A 25 -13.58 10.03 -9.61
C TYR A 25 -13.57 8.90 -10.63
N PRO A 26 -13.16 7.68 -10.26
CA PRO A 26 -13.29 6.52 -11.13
C PRO A 26 -14.76 6.22 -11.43
N ILE A 27 -15.10 6.03 -12.71
CA ILE A 27 -16.47 5.68 -13.14
C ILE A 27 -16.91 4.31 -12.58
N PRO A 28 -16.07 3.25 -12.57
CA PRO A 28 -16.43 2.00 -11.93
C PRO A 28 -16.42 2.14 -10.41
N SER A 29 -17.59 2.03 -9.76
CA SER A 29 -17.73 2.20 -8.30
C SER A 29 -17.34 0.96 -7.48
N TYR A 30 -17.43 -0.25 -8.05
CA TYR A 30 -17.31 -1.49 -7.27
C TYR A 30 -15.86 -1.96 -6.98
N PHE A 31 -14.87 -1.46 -7.73
CA PHE A 31 -13.46 -1.80 -7.56
C PHE A 31 -12.60 -0.61 -8.00
N SER A 32 -12.37 0.31 -7.06
CA SER A 32 -11.79 1.63 -7.33
C SER A 32 -10.76 2.02 -6.26
N LEU A 33 -9.80 2.86 -6.64
CA LEU A 33 -8.80 3.43 -5.75
C LEU A 33 -9.40 4.38 -4.69
N CYS A 34 -10.61 4.90 -4.91
CA CYS A 34 -11.29 5.78 -3.95
C CYS A 34 -11.91 5.02 -2.77
N GLU A 35 -11.99 3.69 -2.86
CA GLU A 35 -12.62 2.83 -1.86
C GLU A 35 -11.79 2.68 -0.58
N ASN A 36 -12.19 1.72 0.26
CA ASN A 36 -11.55 1.40 1.53
C ASN A 36 -10.13 0.81 1.39
N ASP A 37 -9.45 0.69 2.53
CA ASP A 37 -8.08 0.18 2.67
C ASP A 37 -7.86 -1.18 1.99
N LEU A 38 -8.81 -2.12 2.15
CA LEU A 38 -8.74 -3.44 1.55
C LEU A 38 -8.69 -3.36 0.02
N TYR A 39 -9.55 -2.55 -0.61
CA TYR A 39 -9.55 -2.41 -2.07
C TYR A 39 -8.28 -1.76 -2.60
N ARG A 40 -7.77 -0.73 -1.92
CA ARG A 40 -6.50 -0.08 -2.30
C ARG A 40 -5.32 -1.04 -2.22
N SER A 41 -5.28 -1.89 -1.20
CA SER A 41 -4.20 -2.88 -1.02
C SER A 41 -4.14 -3.97 -2.10
N MET A 42 -5.26 -4.23 -2.80
CA MET A 42 -5.32 -5.22 -3.88
C MET A 42 -4.82 -4.69 -5.23
N LEU A 43 -4.52 -3.40 -5.33
CA LEU A 43 -4.16 -2.73 -6.56
C LEU A 43 -2.67 -2.38 -6.57
N ALA A 44 -2.02 -2.61 -7.70
CA ALA A 44 -0.67 -2.16 -7.98
C ALA A 44 -0.61 -1.50 -9.36
N PHE A 45 0.41 -0.70 -9.62
CA PHE A 45 0.60 -0.11 -10.94
C PHE A 45 0.84 -1.20 -12.00
N GLY A 46 0.10 -1.15 -13.10
CA GLY A 46 0.24 -2.12 -14.20
C GLY A 46 1.60 -2.04 -14.91
N THR A 47 2.29 -0.89 -14.84
CA THR A 47 3.65 -0.71 -15.33
C THR A 47 4.60 -0.56 -14.15
N LYS A 48 5.56 -1.48 -14.04
CA LYS A 48 6.59 -1.44 -12.99
C LYS A 48 7.70 -0.45 -13.33
N ARG A 49 8.35 0.11 -12.31
CA ARG A 49 9.57 0.91 -12.45
C ARG A 49 10.63 0.45 -11.45
N SER A 50 11.90 0.53 -11.85
CA SER A 50 13.03 0.27 -10.95
C SER A 50 13.10 1.32 -9.84
N LEU A 51 13.44 0.91 -8.62
CA LEU A 51 13.49 1.79 -7.45
C LEU A 51 14.53 2.92 -7.58
N GLY A 52 15.63 2.68 -8.28
CA GLY A 52 16.76 3.63 -8.34
C GLY A 52 17.35 3.88 -6.95
N GLU A 53 18.09 4.99 -6.80
CA GLU A 53 18.84 5.29 -5.58
C GLU A 53 17.96 5.62 -4.36
N SER A 54 16.77 6.22 -4.59
CA SER A 54 15.89 6.68 -3.50
C SER A 54 14.61 5.87 -3.33
N GLY A 55 14.28 4.96 -4.25
CA GLY A 55 13.00 4.24 -4.21
C GLY A 55 12.83 3.39 -2.95
N PHE A 56 13.88 2.70 -2.50
CA PHE A 56 13.83 1.91 -1.27
C PHE A 56 13.56 2.79 -0.03
N LYS A 57 14.17 3.98 0.02
CA LYS A 57 13.89 4.98 1.05
C LYS A 57 12.42 5.40 1.05
N TRP A 58 11.84 5.63 -0.12
CA TRP A 58 10.44 6.00 -0.26
C TRP A 58 9.47 4.88 0.11
N LEU A 59 9.83 3.61 -0.13
CA LEU A 59 9.03 2.46 0.33
C LEU A 59 8.95 2.41 1.86
N LYS A 60 10.06 2.62 2.57
CA LYS A 60 10.06 2.71 4.04
C LYS A 60 9.18 3.85 4.55
N ILE A 61 9.31 5.04 3.96
CA ILE A 61 8.48 6.20 4.32
C ILE A 61 7.00 5.90 4.06
N HIS A 62 6.67 5.25 2.94
CA HIS A 62 5.31 4.85 2.61
C HIS A 62 4.75 3.88 3.65
N LEU A 63 5.51 2.84 4.02
CA LEU A 63 5.11 1.89 5.05
C LEU A 63 4.87 2.60 6.40
N ALA A 64 5.76 3.48 6.82
CA ALA A 64 5.56 4.28 8.04
C ALA A 64 4.27 5.13 8.00
N ASN A 65 3.92 5.68 6.84
CA ASN A 65 2.67 6.41 6.68
C ASN A 65 1.44 5.50 6.83
N MET A 66 1.50 4.26 6.32
CA MET A 66 0.41 3.29 6.46
C MET A 66 0.25 2.80 7.91
N ILE A 67 1.37 2.70 8.65
CA ILE A 67 1.36 2.46 10.11
C ILE A 67 0.58 3.57 10.84
N GLY A 68 0.72 4.83 10.38
CA GLY A 68 0.00 5.98 10.92
C GLY A 68 0.87 7.01 11.64
N VAL A 69 2.19 6.96 11.44
CA VAL A 69 3.13 7.92 12.04
C VAL A 69 3.33 9.18 11.18
N ASP A 70 2.46 9.42 10.21
CA ASP A 70 2.60 10.43 9.15
C ASP A 70 2.65 11.90 9.63
N ARG A 71 2.22 12.17 10.87
CA ARG A 71 2.02 13.53 11.38
C ARG A 71 3.01 14.00 12.45
N ILE A 72 3.76 13.09 13.07
CA ILE A 72 4.49 13.38 14.31
C ILE A 72 6.01 13.26 14.15
N CYS A 73 6.48 12.65 13.05
CA CYS A 73 7.90 12.38 12.83
C CYS A 73 8.38 12.84 11.45
N SER A 74 9.66 13.21 11.40
CA SER A 74 10.43 13.51 10.19
C SER A 74 10.57 12.28 9.29
N PHE A 75 10.99 12.47 8.03
CA PHE A 75 11.22 11.34 7.13
C PHE A 75 12.33 10.41 7.60
N GLN A 76 13.33 10.92 8.30
CA GLN A 76 14.44 10.11 8.81
C GLN A 76 13.96 9.19 9.96
N GLU A 77 13.20 9.74 10.90
CA GLU A 77 12.59 8.95 11.99
C GLU A 77 11.63 7.88 11.47
N ARG A 78 10.90 8.14 10.38
CA ARG A 78 10.05 7.13 9.72
C ARG A 78 10.86 5.94 9.20
N ILE A 79 12.00 6.23 8.60
CA ILE A 79 12.91 5.20 8.07
C ILE A 79 13.46 4.36 9.21
N GLU A 80 13.94 5.01 10.27
CA GLU A 80 14.47 4.34 11.46
C GLU A 80 13.41 3.48 12.17
N LEU A 81 12.17 3.97 12.25
CA LEU A 81 11.05 3.19 12.76
C LEU A 81 10.85 1.90 11.96
N VAL A 82 10.83 1.99 10.63
CA VAL A 82 10.69 0.82 9.75
C VAL A 82 11.88 -0.12 9.92
N ASP A 83 13.10 0.42 9.98
CA ASP A 83 14.32 -0.36 10.16
C ASP A 83 14.31 -1.15 11.48
N ASN A 84 13.83 -0.54 12.55
CA ASN A 84 13.67 -1.19 13.85
C ASN A 84 12.57 -2.27 13.88
N GLN A 85 11.64 -2.25 12.91
CA GLN A 85 10.54 -3.21 12.80
C GLN A 85 10.77 -4.29 11.73
N MET A 86 11.94 -4.31 11.08
CA MET A 86 12.22 -5.22 9.95
C MET A 86 12.00 -6.71 10.27
N GLU A 87 12.23 -7.13 11.50
CA GLU A 87 11.96 -8.51 11.92
C GLU A 87 10.45 -8.81 11.93
N ASN A 88 9.64 -7.91 12.52
CA ASN A 88 8.18 -8.05 12.54
C ASN A 88 7.58 -7.99 11.13
N ILE A 89 8.16 -7.15 10.26
CA ILE A 89 7.80 -7.05 8.84
C ILE A 89 8.04 -8.40 8.15
N ARG A 90 9.24 -8.98 8.28
CA ARG A 90 9.56 -10.28 7.67
C ARG A 90 8.64 -11.40 8.18
N ARG A 91 8.38 -11.44 9.48
CA ARG A 91 7.45 -12.40 10.10
C ARG A 91 6.04 -12.25 9.53
N SER A 92 5.54 -11.03 9.48
CA SER A 92 4.22 -10.71 8.90
C SER A 92 4.10 -11.12 7.43
N VAL A 93 5.17 -11.01 6.64
CA VAL A 93 5.17 -11.46 5.23
C VAL A 93 5.19 -12.98 5.15
N SER A 94 5.97 -13.66 6.00
CA SER A 94 6.07 -15.12 6.00
C SER A 94 4.79 -15.82 6.48
N ASN A 95 4.10 -15.24 7.45
CA ASN A 95 2.90 -15.82 8.07
C ASN A 95 1.88 -14.72 8.45
N PRO A 96 1.21 -14.10 7.48
CA PRO A 96 0.36 -12.92 7.71
C PRO A 96 -0.87 -13.16 8.59
N ILE A 97 -1.25 -14.43 8.81
CA ILE A 97 -2.43 -14.80 9.59
C ILE A 97 -2.09 -14.99 11.07
N GLU A 98 -0.91 -15.53 11.40
CA GLU A 98 -0.48 -15.70 12.79
C GLU A 98 0.37 -14.51 13.26
N GLU A 99 1.30 -14.03 12.41
CA GLU A 99 2.17 -12.88 12.67
C GLU A 99 1.46 -11.59 12.23
N CYS A 100 0.55 -11.13 13.07
CA CYS A 100 -0.44 -10.09 12.76
C CYS A 100 0.01 -8.64 13.05
N TRP A 101 1.30 -8.35 13.12
CA TRP A 101 1.80 -7.01 13.49
C TRP A 101 1.18 -5.88 12.67
N TRP A 102 0.94 -6.13 11.38
CA TRP A 102 0.33 -5.17 10.46
C TRP A 102 -1.12 -4.78 10.82
N LYS A 103 -1.86 -5.59 11.61
CA LYS A 103 -3.27 -5.34 11.94
C LYS A 103 -3.50 -4.14 12.85
N GLU A 104 -2.49 -3.76 13.64
CA GLU A 104 -2.56 -2.63 14.57
C GLU A 104 -2.34 -1.28 13.87
N SER A 105 -1.96 -1.29 12.60
CA SER A 105 -1.73 -0.06 11.83
C SER A 105 -3.02 0.68 11.49
N LYS A 106 -2.87 1.97 11.16
CA LYS A 106 -3.95 2.84 10.67
C LYS A 106 -4.57 2.32 9.36
N HIS A 107 -3.77 1.70 8.49
CA HIS A 107 -4.19 1.15 7.20
C HIS A 107 -3.71 -0.31 7.05
N PRO A 108 -4.35 -1.28 7.73
CA PRO A 108 -3.86 -2.65 7.88
C PRO A 108 -3.46 -3.33 6.57
N TRP A 109 -4.35 -3.36 5.59
CA TRP A 109 -4.11 -4.12 4.36
C TRP A 109 -3.06 -3.45 3.48
N GLN A 110 -3.04 -2.11 3.42
CA GLN A 110 -1.97 -1.39 2.73
C GLN A 110 -0.62 -1.53 3.45
N THR A 111 -0.60 -1.62 4.78
CA THR A 111 0.61 -1.94 5.56
C THR A 111 1.14 -3.31 5.17
N LEU A 112 0.29 -4.34 5.14
CA LEU A 112 0.70 -5.69 4.73
C LEU A 112 1.22 -5.71 3.28
N ALA A 113 0.52 -5.07 2.36
CA ALA A 113 0.95 -4.96 0.97
C ALA A 113 2.32 -4.26 0.85
N SER A 114 2.53 -3.21 1.64
CA SER A 114 3.81 -2.48 1.70
C SER A 114 4.93 -3.31 2.32
N CYS A 115 4.64 -4.13 3.35
CA CYS A 115 5.60 -5.07 3.93
C CYS A 115 6.08 -6.09 2.87
N ILE A 116 5.14 -6.65 2.10
CA ILE A 116 5.46 -7.58 1.01
C ILE A 116 6.37 -6.90 -0.02
N GLU A 117 6.02 -5.69 -0.46
CA GLU A 117 6.83 -4.94 -1.43
C GLU A 117 8.23 -4.63 -0.88
N LEU A 118 8.34 -4.25 0.40
CA LEU A 118 9.63 -3.96 1.04
C LEU A 118 10.54 -5.20 1.16
N CYS A 119 9.96 -6.39 1.37
CA CYS A 119 10.73 -7.65 1.41
C CYS A 119 11.14 -8.16 0.02
N ASN A 120 10.43 -7.75 -1.03
CA ASN A 120 10.73 -8.12 -2.43
C ASN A 120 11.69 -7.14 -3.14
N ALA A 121 11.87 -5.95 -2.58
CA ALA A 121 12.75 -4.88 -3.07
C ALA A 121 14.24 -5.20 -2.87
#